data_AF-C5M0B8-F1
#
_entry.id   AF-C5M0B8-F1
#
_cell.length_a   1.000
_cell.length_b   1.000
_cell.length_c   1.000
_cell.angle_alpha   90.00
_cell.angle_beta   90.00
_cell.angle_gamma   90.00
#
_symmetry.space_group_name_H-M   'P 1'
#
loop_
_entity.id
_entity.type
_entity.pdbx_description
1 polymer ?
#
loop_
_entity_poly.entity_id
_entity_poly.type
_entity_poly.pdbx_seq_one_letter_code
_entity_poly.pdbx_strand_id
1 'polypeptide(L)'
;LRFIVTWEALEPRRPGEYDYEYIQYVVDIIRKCDEYGISVLIDPHQDAWSRWTGGDGAPRWTLEKIGFDPEKLSESGACFLHQRHLGDESDPEG
;
A
#
# COMPACT_ATOMS: atom_id res chain seq x y z
N LEU A 1 -18.75 0.46 9.07
CA LEU A 1 -17.71 -0.12 8.20
C LEU A 1 -16.39 0.61 8.46
N ARG A 2 -15.31 -0.11 8.76
CA ARG A 2 -13.95 0.43 8.72
C ARG A 2 -13.44 0.23 7.29
N PHE A 3 -13.24 1.31 6.55
CA PHE A 3 -12.89 1.27 5.14
C PHE A 3 -11.40 1.55 4.98
N ILE A 4 -10.65 0.51 4.65
CA ILE A 4 -9.19 0.53 4.51
C ILE A 4 -8.81 1.29 3.24
N VAL A 5 -7.96 2.30 3.38
CA VAL A 5 -7.35 3.07 2.29
C VAL A 5 -5.86 3.21 2.58
N THR A 6 -5.01 2.82 1.65
CA THR A 6 -3.57 3.04 1.78
C THR A 6 -3.17 4.38 1.15
N TRP A 7 -2.08 4.97 1.64
CA TRP A 7 -1.51 6.17 1.01
C TRP A 7 -1.05 5.87 -0.43
N GLU A 8 -0.49 4.69 -0.67
CA GLU A 8 -0.06 4.25 -2.00
C GLU A 8 -1.20 4.28 -3.02
N ALA A 9 -2.42 3.89 -2.64
CA ALA A 9 -3.56 3.93 -3.55
C ALA A 9 -4.04 5.37 -3.86
N LEU A 10 -3.87 6.30 -2.90
CA LEU A 10 -4.25 7.70 -3.09
C LEU A 10 -3.22 8.51 -3.88
N GLU A 11 -1.93 8.26 -3.68
CA GLU A 11 -0.83 9.06 -4.23
C GLU A 11 0.33 8.16 -4.73
N PRO A 12 0.11 7.34 -5.77
CA PRO A 12 0.98 6.22 -6.10
C PRO A 12 2.33 6.62 -6.70
N ARG A 13 2.41 7.77 -7.40
CA ARG A 13 3.56 8.10 -8.26
C ARG A 13 4.59 8.98 -7.56
N ARG A 14 4.18 10.14 -7.04
CA ARG A 14 5.04 11.13 -6.37
C ARG A 14 4.20 12.09 -5.53
N PRO A 15 4.82 12.89 -4.63
CA PRO A 15 4.10 13.91 -3.88
C PRO A 15 3.34 14.87 -4.79
N GLY A 16 2.08 15.12 -4.49
CA GLY A 16 1.13 15.93 -5.23
C GLY A 16 0.43 15.22 -6.39
N GLU A 17 0.78 13.98 -6.74
CA GLU A 17 0.13 13.24 -7.82
C GLU A 17 -0.87 12.22 -7.32
N TYR A 18 -2.10 12.69 -7.09
CA TYR A 18 -3.20 11.87 -6.63
C TYR A 18 -3.86 11.05 -7.75
N ASP A 19 -4.27 9.84 -7.40
CA ASP A 19 -5.16 9.03 -8.24
C ASP A 19 -6.62 9.44 -7.98
N TYR A 20 -7.09 10.42 -8.74
CA TYR A 20 -8.47 10.91 -8.63
C TYR A 20 -9.52 9.89 -9.07
N GLU A 21 -9.17 8.92 -9.92
CA GLU A 21 -10.10 7.85 -10.32
C GLU A 21 -10.33 6.91 -9.13
N TYR A 22 -9.27 6.51 -8.44
CA TYR A 22 -9.38 5.73 -7.21
C TYR A 22 -10.12 6.49 -6.10
N ILE A 23 -9.82 7.78 -5.90
CA ILE A 23 -10.52 8.60 -4.91
C ILE A 23 -12.02 8.65 -5.22
N GLN A 24 -12.39 8.84 -6.49
CA GLN A 24 -13.80 8.87 -6.89
C GLN A 24 -14.48 7.52 -6.64
N TYR A 25 -13.81 6.41 -6.93
CA TYR A 25 -14.30 5.07 -6.62
C TYR A 25 -14.58 4.89 -5.11
N VAL A 26 -13.66 5.33 -4.24
CA VAL A 26 -13.87 5.27 -2.78
C VAL A 26 -15.08 6.12 -2.35
N VAL A 27 -15.21 7.33 -2.91
CA VAL A 27 -16.37 8.22 -2.66
C VAL A 27 -17.69 7.54 -3.04
N ASP A 28 -17.73 6.86 -4.19
CA ASP A 28 -18.95 6.19 -4.66
C ASP A 28 -19.34 5.00 -3.77
N ILE A 29 -18.36 4.27 -3.20
CA ILE A 29 -18.64 3.23 -2.20
C ILE A 29 -19.19 3.85 -0.91
N ILE A 30 -18.64 4.97 -0.44
CA ILE A 30 -19.11 5.63 0.78
C ILE A 30 -20.54 6.13 0.60
N ARG A 31 -20.85 6.73 -0.55
CA ARG A 31 -22.23 7.12 -0.91
C ARG A 31 -23.16 5.92 -0.91
N LYS A 32 -22.69 4.79 -1.45
CA LYS A 32 -23.47 3.55 -1.41
C LYS A 32 -23.72 3.11 0.02
N CYS A 33 -22.73 3.18 0.91
CA CYS A 33 -22.90 2.84 2.33
C CYS A 33 -23.96 3.73 3.02
N ASP A 34 -23.98 5.03 2.70
CA ASP A 34 -24.96 5.98 3.23
C ASP A 34 -26.40 5.61 2.82
N GLU A 35 -26.63 5.17 1.58
CA GLU A 35 -27.95 4.68 1.12
C GLU A 35 -28.49 3.51 1.97
N TYR A 36 -27.63 2.74 2.61
CA TYR A 36 -28.01 1.62 3.49
C TYR A 36 -27.85 1.94 4.99
N GLY A 37 -27.60 3.21 5.35
CA GLY A 37 -27.41 3.63 6.73
C GLY A 37 -26.15 3.06 7.40
N ILE A 38 -25.14 2.67 6.62
CA ILE A 38 -23.86 2.15 7.13
C ILE A 38 -22.91 3.32 7.38
N SER A 39 -22.61 3.62 8.64
CA SER A 39 -21.56 4.59 8.99
C SER A 39 -20.18 4.09 8.57
N VAL A 40 -19.38 4.95 7.95
CA VAL A 40 -18.03 4.63 7.47
C VAL A 40 -16.97 5.39 8.26
N LEU A 41 -15.93 4.69 8.70
CA LEU A 41 -14.69 5.26 9.21
C LEU A 41 -13.59 4.98 8.18
N ILE A 42 -13.00 6.04 7.62
CA ILE A 42 -11.85 5.91 6.72
C ILE A 42 -10.61 5.58 7.54
N ASP A 43 -9.98 4.48 7.19
CA ASP A 43 -8.80 3.95 7.86
C ASP A 43 -7.57 4.12 6.96
N PRO A 44 -6.71 5.13 7.22
CA PRO A 44 -5.44 5.28 6.52
C PRO A 44 -4.49 4.17 6.94
N HIS A 45 -4.60 3.03 6.27
CA HIS A 45 -4.01 1.78 6.71
C HIS A 45 -2.54 1.66 6.32
N GLN A 46 -1.78 1.02 7.19
CA GLN A 46 -0.42 0.58 6.94
C GLN A 46 -0.06 -0.58 7.85
N ASP A 47 0.77 -1.47 7.33
CA ASP A 47 1.52 -2.48 8.08
C ASP A 47 2.95 -2.49 7.55
N ALA A 48 3.95 -2.49 8.43
CA ALA A 48 5.37 -2.45 8.05
C ALA A 48 5.70 -1.39 6.97
N TRP A 49 5.04 -0.23 7.02
CA TRP A 49 5.23 0.93 6.13
C TRP A 49 4.80 0.80 4.67
N SER A 50 5.26 -0.21 3.93
CA SER A 50 5.10 -0.28 2.47
C SER A 50 5.20 -1.72 1.96
N ARG A 51 4.63 -1.96 0.78
CA ARG A 51 4.84 -3.24 0.06
C ARG A 51 6.29 -3.51 -0.30
N TRP A 52 7.13 -2.49 -0.31
CA TRP A 52 8.57 -2.61 -0.54
C TRP A 52 9.36 -2.94 0.73
N THR A 53 8.70 -2.92 1.89
CA THR A 53 9.26 -3.29 3.19
C THR A 53 8.54 -4.50 3.79
N GLY A 54 7.76 -5.23 2.99
CA GLY A 54 7.09 -6.47 3.40
C GLY A 54 5.67 -6.30 3.96
N GLY A 55 5.07 -5.11 3.86
CA GLY A 55 3.68 -4.87 4.29
C GLY A 55 2.88 -4.01 3.29
N ASP A 56 2.23 -2.95 3.75
CA ASP A 56 1.45 -2.04 2.92
C ASP A 56 1.34 -0.63 3.55
N GLY A 57 0.79 0.33 2.79
CA GLY A 57 0.50 1.67 3.30
C GLY A 57 1.10 2.76 2.43
N ALA A 58 2.37 3.08 2.64
CA ALA A 58 3.08 4.16 2.00
C ALA A 58 3.61 3.77 0.59
N PRO A 59 3.53 4.69 -0.39
CA PRO A 59 4.03 4.45 -1.74
C PRO A 59 5.56 4.39 -1.80
N ARG A 60 6.08 3.71 -2.82
CA ARG A 60 7.51 3.52 -3.09
C ARG A 60 8.35 4.79 -2.98
N TRP A 61 7.84 5.89 -3.52
CA TRP A 61 8.57 7.16 -3.59
C TRP A 61 8.94 7.71 -2.20
N THR A 62 8.23 7.31 -1.14
CA THR A 62 8.53 7.73 0.24
C THR A 62 9.86 7.17 0.73
N LEU A 63 10.18 5.93 0.34
CA LEU A 63 11.45 5.25 0.66
C LEU A 63 12.60 5.86 -0.13
N GLU A 64 12.38 6.11 -1.42
CA GLU A 64 13.38 6.74 -2.29
C GLU A 64 13.74 8.15 -1.80
N LYS A 65 12.74 8.90 -1.32
CA LYS A 65 12.92 10.26 -0.80
C LYS A 65 13.85 10.31 0.42
N ILE A 66 13.92 9.23 1.21
CA ILE A 66 14.80 9.12 2.38
C ILE A 66 16.08 8.34 2.09
N GLY A 67 16.35 8.01 0.82
CA GLY A 67 17.61 7.43 0.37
C GLY A 67 17.67 5.90 0.37
N PHE A 68 16.56 5.22 0.61
CA PHE A 68 16.51 3.77 0.39
C PHE A 68 16.47 3.45 -1.10
N ASP A 69 17.08 2.32 -1.45
CA ASP A 69 16.87 1.64 -2.73
C ASP A 69 15.90 0.48 -2.48
N PRO A 70 14.60 0.62 -2.81
CA PRO A 70 13.58 -0.39 -2.49
C PRO A 70 13.90 -1.80 -3.01
N GLU A 71 14.66 -1.92 -4.10
CA GLU A 71 15.03 -3.21 -4.70
C GLU A 71 16.04 -3.99 -3.86
N LYS A 72 16.81 -3.30 -3.01
CA LYS A 72 17.87 -3.90 -2.17
C LYS A 72 17.42 -4.22 -0.75
N LEU A 73 16.24 -3.77 -0.34
CA LEU A 73 15.74 -3.98 1.02
C LEU A 73 15.59 -5.47 1.33
N SER A 74 15.02 -6.25 0.41
CA SER A 74 14.85 -7.69 0.59
C SER A 74 16.20 -8.42 0.60
N GLU A 75 17.12 -8.05 -0.30
CA GLU A 75 18.46 -8.66 -0.39
C GLU A 75 19.31 -8.43 0.87
N SER A 76 19.10 -7.30 1.55
CA SER A 76 19.77 -7.00 2.81
C SER A 76 19.26 -7.83 4.01
N GLY A 77 18.18 -8.61 3.84
CA GLY A 77 17.48 -9.31 4.91
C GLY A 77 16.62 -8.40 5.79
N ALA A 78 16.43 -7.13 5.42
CA ALA A 78 15.64 -6.17 6.18
C ALA A 78 14.12 -6.39 6.04
N CYS A 79 13.68 -7.06 4.96
CA CYS A 79 12.29 -7.44 4.75
C CYS A 79 12.18 -8.71 3.89
N PHE A 80 11.04 -9.38 3.98
CA PHE A 80 10.66 -10.46 3.07
C PHE A 80 9.53 -9.99 2.16
N LEU A 81 9.75 -10.03 0.85
CA LEU A 81 8.76 -9.61 -0.13
C LEU A 81 8.10 -10.83 -0.76
N HIS A 82 6.84 -11.10 -0.41
CA HIS A 82 6.12 -12.28 -0.91
C HIS A 82 6.11 -12.38 -2.46
N GLN A 83 6.00 -11.23 -3.15
CA GLN A 83 6.03 -11.18 -4.62
C GLN A 83 7.37 -11.61 -5.24
N ARG A 84 8.46 -11.56 -4.48
CA ARG A 84 9.81 -11.90 -4.94
C ARG A 84 10.16 -13.36 -4.66
N HIS A 85 9.64 -13.93 -3.57
CA HIS A 85 9.95 -15.30 -3.14
C HIS A 85 9.09 -16.37 -3.85
N LEU A 86 7.89 -16.01 -4.34
CA LEU A 86 7.06 -16.94 -5.13
C LEU A 86 7.65 -17.35 -6.50
N GLY A 87 8.75 -16.71 -6.93
CA GLY A 87 9.44 -17.03 -8.19
C GLY A 87 10.76 -17.77 -8.03
N ASP A 88 11.20 -18.03 -6.80
CA ASP A 88 12.50 -18.64 -6.53
C ASP A 88 12.30 -20.04 -5.91
N GLU A 89 12.20 -21.07 -6.76
CA GLU A 89 12.12 -22.47 -6.32
C GLU A 89 13.41 -22.96 -5.62
N SER A 90 14.42 -22.10 -5.48
CA SER A 90 15.68 -22.41 -4.79
C SER A 90 15.74 -21.98 -3.33
N ASP A 91 14.70 -21.32 -2.80
CA ASP A 91 14.61 -20.98 -1.37
C ASP A 91 14.00 -22.14 -0.56
N PRO A 92 14.80 -22.83 0.30
CA PRO A 92 14.33 -23.98 1.05
C PRO A 92 13.48 -23.63 2.29
N GLU A 93 13.30 -22.35 2.63
CA GLU A 93 12.57 -21.91 3.84
C GLU A 93 11.21 -21.23 3.57
N GLY A 94 10.56 -21.53 2.45
CA GLY A 94 9.17 -21.15 2.20
C GLY A 94 8.18 -21.61 3.28
#